data_AF-A0A075FMC0-F1
#
_entry.id   AF-A0A075FMC0-F1
#
_cell.length_a   1.000
_cell.length_b   1.000
_cell.length_c   1.000
_cell.angle_alpha   90.00
_cell.angle_beta   90.00
_cell.angle_gamma   90.00
#
_symmetry.space_group_name_H-M   'P 1'
#
loop_
_entity.id
_entity.type
_entity.pdbx_description
1 polymer ?
#
loop_
_entity_poly.entity_id
_entity_poly.type
_entity_poly.pdbx_seq_one_letter_code
_entity_poly.pdbx_strand_id
1 'polypeptide(L)'
;MLSRSEESEASFWRLKRSSDEWRENRVKRVLAQEEESLFTTLGRMSFLTICILFDGVFLLQIPVTLGKSFEAWVVYFMLLYGLIRIQHKLYQRWFSLDISQIHFENP
;
A
#
# COMPACT_ATOMS: atom_id res chain seq x y z
N MET A 1 -24.51 -9.87 -38.31
CA MET A 1 -23.13 -10.36 -38.07
C MET A 1 -22.23 -9.17 -38.38
N LEU A 2 -21.45 -8.68 -37.42
CA LEU A 2 -20.55 -7.54 -37.66
C LEU A 2 -19.51 -7.95 -38.69
N SER A 3 -19.13 -7.02 -39.56
CA SER A 3 -18.04 -7.26 -40.50
C SER A 3 -16.72 -7.45 -39.75
N ARG A 4 -15.79 -8.22 -40.31
CA ARG A 4 -14.46 -8.44 -39.71
C ARG A 4 -13.71 -7.13 -39.42
N SER A 5 -13.96 -6.10 -40.23
CA SER A 5 -13.46 -4.73 -40.01
C SER A 5 -14.06 -4.09 -38.75
N GLU A 6 -15.38 -4.17 -38.56
CA GLU A 6 -16.04 -3.59 -37.38
C GLU A 6 -15.63 -4.30 -36.08
N GLU A 7 -15.44 -5.62 -36.11
CA GLU A 7 -14.93 -6.38 -34.95
C GLU A 7 -13.49 -6.01 -34.61
N SER A 8 -12.65 -5.78 -35.62
CA SER A 8 -11.26 -5.35 -35.43
C SER A 8 -11.16 -3.93 -34.86
N GLU A 9 -12.03 -3.02 -35.32
CA GLU A 9 -12.11 -1.65 -34.84
C GLU A 9 -12.62 -1.60 -33.39
N ALA A 10 -13.68 -2.36 -33.07
CA ALA A 10 -14.17 -2.47 -31.70
C ALA A 10 -13.10 -3.02 -30.74
N SER A 11 -12.31 -3.98 -31.19
CA SER A 11 -11.19 -4.54 -30.43
C SER A 11 -10.05 -3.53 -30.25
N PHE A 12 -9.73 -2.76 -31.29
CA PHE A 12 -8.76 -1.68 -31.24
C PHE A 12 -9.16 -0.60 -30.22
N TRP A 13 -10.42 -0.15 -30.23
CA TRP A 13 -10.88 0.87 -29.29
C TRP A 13 -10.89 0.39 -27.84
N ARG A 14 -11.14 -0.90 -27.58
CA ARG A 14 -11.01 -1.49 -26.24
C ARG A 14 -9.56 -1.48 -25.76
N LEU A 15 -8.64 -1.89 -26.63
CA LEU A 15 -7.21 -1.90 -26.32
C LEU A 15 -6.67 -0.49 -26.12
N LYS A 16 -7.13 0.46 -26.94
CA LYS A 16 -6.76 1.87 -26.82
C LYS A 16 -7.24 2.44 -25.49
N ARG A 17 -8.51 2.21 -25.12
CA ARG A 17 -9.06 2.70 -23.84
C ARG A 17 -8.28 2.14 -22.64
N SER A 18 -7.99 0.84 -22.62
CA SER A 18 -7.20 0.26 -21.52
C SER A 18 -5.76 0.78 -21.49
N SER A 19 -5.17 1.05 -22.67
CA SER A 19 -3.85 1.68 -22.76
C SER A 19 -3.87 3.12 -22.24
N ASP A 20 -4.89 3.90 -22.60
CA ASP A 20 -5.04 5.29 -22.16
C ASP A 20 -5.28 5.37 -20.65
N GLU A 21 -6.17 4.54 -20.08
CA GLU A 21 -6.40 4.42 -18.64
C GLU A 21 -5.10 4.07 -17.89
N TRP A 22 -4.29 3.16 -18.42
CA TRP A 22 -3.01 2.81 -17.82
C TRP A 22 -2.01 3.96 -17.88
N ARG A 23 -1.97 4.70 -18.99
CA ARG A 23 -1.11 5.89 -19.14
C ARG A 23 -1.51 6.97 -18.15
N GLU A 24 -2.80 7.28 -18.05
CA GLU A 24 -3.31 8.25 -17.09
C GLU A 24 -2.95 7.85 -15.66
N ASN A 25 -3.21 6.60 -15.26
CA ASN A 25 -2.86 6.11 -13.93
C ASN A 25 -1.37 6.22 -13.62
N ARG A 26 -0.50 6.01 -14.62
CA ARG A 26 0.95 6.23 -14.43
C ARG A 26 1.28 7.70 -14.23
N VAL A 27 0.70 8.61 -15.01
CA VAL A 27 0.95 10.05 -14.86
C VAL A 27 0.43 10.55 -13.52
N LYS A 28 -0.80 10.17 -13.11
CA LYS A 28 -1.35 10.53 -11.80
C LYS A 28 -0.45 10.07 -10.65
N ARG A 29 0.15 8.88 -10.76
CA ARG A 29 1.07 8.36 -9.75
C ARG A 29 2.34 9.22 -9.62
N VAL A 30 2.90 9.69 -10.74
CA VAL A 30 4.09 10.55 -10.74
C VAL A 30 3.76 11.92 -10.16
N LEU A 31 2.65 12.52 -10.57
CA LEU A 31 2.20 13.81 -10.03
C LEU A 31 1.91 13.74 -8.52
N ALA A 32 1.27 12.66 -8.07
CA ALA A 32 1.04 12.43 -6.64
C ALA A 32 2.34 12.27 -5.82
N GLN A 33 3.45 11.90 -6.46
CA GLN A 33 4.77 11.83 -5.81
C GLN A 33 5.47 13.19 -5.77
N GLU A 34 5.28 14.06 -6.76
CA GLU A 34 5.83 15.43 -6.73
C GLU A 34 5.17 16.30 -5.66
N GLU A 35 3.88 16.09 -5.40
CA GLU A 35 3.14 16.79 -4.34
C GLU A 35 3.32 16.15 -2.95
N GLU A 36 4.01 15.01 -2.83
CA GLU A 36 4.22 14.35 -1.54
C GLU A 36 5.19 15.16 -0.67
N SER A 37 4.68 15.67 0.45
CA SER A 37 5.49 16.41 1.41
C SER A 37 6.64 15.57 1.97
N LEU A 38 7.82 16.18 2.15
CA LEU A 38 8.95 15.58 2.86
C LEU A 38 8.56 15.04 4.25
N PHE A 39 7.59 15.68 4.90
CA PHE A 39 7.04 15.22 6.19
C PHE A 39 6.34 13.86 6.08
N THR A 40 5.65 13.58 4.98
CA THR A 40 5.01 12.29 4.73
C THR A 40 6.06 11.20 4.55
N THR A 41 7.11 11.48 3.78
CA THR A 41 8.23 10.55 3.55
C THR A 41 8.99 10.24 4.84
N LEU A 42 9.35 11.27 5.63
CA LEU A 42 9.99 11.09 6.93
C LEU A 42 9.05 10.42 7.95
N GLY A 43 7.76 10.73 7.89
CA GLY A 43 6.70 10.09 8.67
C GLY A 43 6.62 8.59 8.42
N ARG A 44 6.66 8.14 7.16
CA ARG A 44 6.69 6.71 6.81
C ARG A 44 7.92 6.01 7.40
N MET A 45 9.10 6.61 7.23
CA MET A 45 10.36 6.02 7.70
C MET A 45 10.40 5.90 9.22
N SER A 46 10.01 6.98 9.92
CA SER A 46 9.92 6.98 11.39
C SER A 46 8.87 5.99 11.90
N PHE A 47 7.69 5.93 11.29
CA PHE A 47 6.64 4.98 11.66
C PHE A 47 7.11 3.53 11.55
N LEU A 48 7.73 3.16 10.42
CA LEU A 48 8.26 1.81 10.23
C LEU A 48 9.38 1.49 11.22
N THR A 49 10.25 2.44 11.50
CA THR A 49 11.32 2.28 12.50
C THR A 49 10.74 1.99 13.89
N ILE A 50 9.71 2.73 14.30
CA ILE A 50 9.03 2.50 15.58
C ILE A 50 8.34 1.14 15.61
N CYS A 51 7.68 0.72 14.52
CA CYS A 51 7.05 -0.60 14.44
C CYS A 51 8.09 -1.72 14.60
N ILE A 52 9.22 -1.65 13.91
CA ILE A 52 10.29 -2.65 14.01
C ILE A 52 10.86 -2.69 15.44
N LEU A 53 11.10 -1.54 16.05
CA LEU A 53 11.59 -1.47 17.43
C LEU A 53 10.58 -2.04 18.43
N PHE A 54 9.29 -1.76 18.24
CA PHE A 54 8.24 -2.30 19.10
C PHE A 54 8.09 -3.81 18.93
N ASP A 55 7.97 -4.29 17.69
CA ASP A 55 7.75 -5.70 17.37
C ASP A 55 8.97 -6.56 17.69
N GLY A 56 10.17 -6.04 17.43
CA GLY A 56 11.41 -6.73 17.71
C GLY A 56 11.82 -6.61 19.18
N VAL A 57 11.94 -5.40 19.72
CA VAL A 57 12.58 -5.19 21.03
C VAL A 57 11.59 -5.35 22.18
N PHE A 58 10.38 -4.77 22.08
CA PHE A 58 9.40 -4.83 23.17
C PHE A 58 8.68 -6.18 23.19
N LEU A 59 8.16 -6.63 22.06
CA LEU A 59 7.38 -7.86 21.99
C LEU A 59 8.23 -9.10 22.30
N LEU A 60 9.51 -9.15 21.91
CA LEU A 60 10.41 -10.27 22.28
C LEU A 60 10.71 -10.36 23.77
N GLN A 61 10.48 -9.31 24.57
CA GLN A 61 10.64 -9.42 26.02
C GLN A 61 9.61 -10.37 26.64
N ILE A 62 8.45 -10.57 26.03
CA ILE A 62 7.41 -11.49 26.51
C ILE A 62 7.95 -12.92 26.61
N PRO A 63 8.44 -13.56 25.52
CA PRO A 63 8.98 -14.91 25.61
C PRO A 63 10.25 -14.98 26.47
N VAL A 64 11.07 -13.91 26.49
CA VAL A 64 12.30 -13.89 27.29
C VAL A 64 12.01 -13.89 28.80
N THR A 65 10.99 -13.14 29.24
CA THR A 65 10.57 -13.04 30.65
C THR A 65 9.77 -14.26 31.11
N LEU A 66 8.98 -14.88 30.23
CA LEU A 66 8.24 -16.12 30.51
C LEU A 66 9.10 -17.39 30.51
N GLY A 67 10.43 -17.27 30.47
CA GLY A 67 11.34 -18.42 30.56
C GLY A 67 11.56 -19.15 29.23
N LYS A 68 11.26 -18.52 28.09
CA LYS A 68 11.48 -19.04 26.73
C LYS A 68 10.71 -20.35 26.44
N SER A 69 9.61 -20.59 27.13
CA SER A 69 8.74 -21.75 26.92
C SER A 69 8.07 -21.71 25.55
N PHE A 70 7.70 -22.88 25.02
CA PHE A 70 6.99 -22.99 23.74
C PHE A 70 5.68 -22.18 23.74
N GLU A 71 4.93 -22.24 24.84
CA GLU A 71 3.69 -21.48 25.01
C GLU A 71 3.91 -19.97 24.92
N ALA A 72 5.00 -19.45 25.49
CA ALA A 72 5.32 -18.03 25.42
C ALA A 72 5.65 -17.57 23.99
N TRP A 73 6.29 -18.43 23.20
CA TRP A 73 6.50 -18.18 21.77
C TRP A 73 5.19 -18.18 20.97
N VAL A 74 4.27 -19.11 21.27
CA VAL A 74 2.94 -19.14 20.64
C VAL A 74 2.18 -17.83 20.92
N VAL A 75 2.17 -17.39 22.17
CA VAL A 75 1.54 -16.11 22.57
C VAL A 75 2.20 -14.93 21.85
N TYR A 76 3.54 -14.92 21.79
CA TYR A 76 4.29 -13.88 21.06
C TYR A 76 3.88 -13.81 19.58
N PHE A 77 3.86 -14.93 18.86
CA PHE A 77 3.51 -14.93 17.45
C PHE A 77 2.06 -14.52 17.21
N MET A 78 1.14 -14.93 18.09
CA MET A 78 -0.26 -14.52 18.03
C MET A 78 -0.42 -13.00 18.20
N LEU A 79 0.29 -12.42 19.18
CA LEU A 79 0.29 -10.97 19.42
C LEU A 79 0.94 -10.21 18.27
N LEU A 80 2.10 -10.67 17.80
CA LEU A 80 2.83 -10.07 16.67
C LEU A 80 1.96 -10.02 15.41
N TYR A 81 1.28 -11.12 15.08
CA TYR A 81 0.37 -11.17 13.93
C TYR A 81 -0.76 -10.13 14.06
N GLY A 82 -1.36 -10.01 15.25
CA GLY A 82 -2.38 -9.01 15.52
C GLY A 82 -1.86 -7.57 15.40
N LEU A 83 -0.67 -7.31 15.94
CA LEU A 83 -0.01 -6.01 15.89
C LEU A 83 0.32 -5.60 14.46
N ILE A 84 0.93 -6.48 13.66
CA ILE A 84 1.24 -6.20 12.25
C ILE A 84 -0.03 -5.88 11.46
N ARG A 85 -1.13 -6.60 11.69
CA ARG A 85 -2.43 -6.31 11.04
C ARG A 85 -2.93 -4.90 11.38
N ILE A 86 -2.80 -4.48 12.63
CA ILE A 86 -3.21 -3.15 13.10
C ILE A 86 -2.28 -2.07 12.54
N GLN A 87 -0.96 -2.27 12.63
CA GLN A 87 0.05 -1.37 12.08
C GLN A 87 -0.14 -1.17 10.58
N HIS A 88 -0.43 -2.24 9.83
CA HIS A 88 -0.70 -2.16 8.40
C HIS A 88 -1.93 -1.30 8.11
N LYS A 89 -3.03 -1.48 8.86
CA LYS A 89 -4.23 -0.64 8.72
C LYS A 89 -3.95 0.83 9.07
N LEU A 90 -3.21 1.10 10.13
CA LEU A 90 -2.83 2.47 10.50
C LEU A 90 -1.93 3.10 9.43
N TYR A 91 -0.95 2.35 8.94
CA TYR A 91 -0.04 2.82 7.89
C TYR A 91 -0.82 3.20 6.63
N GLN A 92 -1.72 2.33 6.17
CA GLN A 92 -2.57 2.63 5.01
C GLN A 92 -3.44 3.86 5.27
N ARG A 93 -4.00 4.03 6.47
CA ARG A 93 -4.86 5.19 6.78
C ARG A 93 -4.10 6.51 6.87
N TRP A 94 -2.88 6.50 7.39
CA TRP A 94 -2.08 7.72 7.60
C TRP A 94 -1.25 8.12 6.40
N PHE A 95 -0.84 7.14 5.58
CA PHE A 95 0.07 7.36 4.46
C PHE A 95 -0.52 6.94 3.10
N SER A 96 -1.83 6.69 3.02
CA SER A 96 -2.49 6.53 1.72
C SER A 96 -2.35 7.82 0.93
N LEU A 97 -1.72 7.74 -0.24
CA LEU A 97 -1.74 8.83 -1.21
C LEU A 97 -3.10 8.85 -1.87
N ASP A 98 -3.84 9.95 -1.69
CA ASP A 98 -5.16 10.11 -2.28
C ASP A 98 -5.02 10.58 -3.75
N ILE A 99 -4.84 9.61 -4.64
CA ILE A 99 -4.68 9.85 -6.10
C ILE A 99 -6.02 10.29 -6.72
N SER A 100 -7.13 10.19 -5.98
CA SER A 100 -8.48 10.53 -6.50
C SER A 100 -8.67 12.03 -6.74
N GLN A 101 -7.84 12.88 -6.15
CA GLN A 101 -7.95 14.34 -6.27
C GLN A 101 -7.42 14.87 -7.61
N ILE A 102 -6.66 14.05 -8.37
CA ILE A 102 -6.10 14.44 -9.67
C ILE A 102 -7.10 14.07 -10.78
N HIS A 103 -7.98 15.03 -11.09
CA HIS A 103 -8.87 14.96 -12.25
C HIS A 103 -8.20 15.66 -13.45
N PHE A 104 -7.93 14.90 -14.50
CA PHE A 104 -7.63 15.49 -15.80
C PHE A 104 -8.94 15.93 -16.43
N GLU A 105 -9.09 17.23 -16.65
CA GLU A 105 -10.19 17.77 -17.44
C GLU A 105 -9.90 17.43 -18.91
N ASN A 106 -10.72 16.57 -19.50
CA ASN A 106 -10.62 16.27 -20.93
C ASN A 106 -11.05 17.52 -21.73
N PRO A 107 -10.21 18.06 -22.63
CA PRO A 107 -10.67 19.07 -23.59
C PRO A 107 -11.66 18.50 -24.61
#